data_AF-A0A7R7A581-F1
#
_entry.id   AF-A0A7R7A581-F1
#
_cell.length_a   1.000
_cell.length_b   1.000
_cell.length_c   1.000
_cell.angle_alpha   90.00
_cell.angle_beta   90.00
_cell.angle_gamma   90.00
#
_symmetry.space_group_name_H-M   'P 1'
#
loop_
_entity.id
_entity.type
_entity.pdbx_description
1 polymer ?
#
loop_
_entity_poly.entity_id
_entity_poly.type
_entity_poly.pdbx_seq_one_letter_code
_entity_poly.pdbx_strand_id
1 'polypeptide(L)'
;MQEILAHFKFSQDSQNLILSLFILFIFIIIFVLFYFYYRYTQMREKFELFYFSIADRGISKSEAKKLFTYFKKHDIDPKMLLESEEIMEKAIKYAEFDLEEMRKKLGFDKKSLIENYLKHQEELRKKWNRK
;
A
#
# COMPACT_ATOMS: atom_id res chain seq x y z
N MET A 1 -18.00 -60.33 0.82
CA MET A 1 -16.72 -59.81 0.26
C MET A 1 -16.96 -58.58 -0.63
N GLN A 2 -17.95 -58.60 -1.54
CA GLN A 2 -18.34 -57.43 -2.36
C GLN A 2 -18.93 -56.26 -1.55
N GLU A 3 -19.75 -56.52 -0.51
CA GLU A 3 -20.30 -55.47 0.37
C GLU A 3 -19.22 -54.77 1.21
N ILE A 4 -18.19 -55.50 1.64
CA ILE A 4 -17.05 -54.94 2.39
C ILE A 4 -16.22 -54.03 1.48
N LEU A 5 -15.99 -54.43 0.23
CA LEU A 5 -15.33 -53.62 -0.78
C LEU A 5 -16.12 -52.34 -1.12
N ALA A 6 -17.46 -52.42 -1.19
CA ALA A 6 -18.32 -51.27 -1.43
C ALA A 6 -18.29 -50.27 -0.26
N HIS A 7 -18.37 -50.75 0.98
CA HIS A 7 -18.23 -49.90 2.17
C HIS A 7 -16.84 -49.28 2.31
N PHE A 8 -15.78 -50.01 1.98
CA PHE A 8 -14.40 -49.50 2.01
C PHE A 8 -14.18 -48.42 0.95
N LYS A 9 -14.71 -48.63 -0.26
CA LYS A 9 -14.63 -47.64 -1.35
C LYS A 9 -15.44 -46.38 -1.03
N PHE A 10 -16.64 -46.50 -0.46
CA PHE A 10 -17.44 -45.36 -0.01
C PHE A 10 -16.77 -44.57 1.12
N SER A 11 -16.16 -45.27 2.08
CA SER A 11 -15.31 -44.70 3.14
C SER A 11 -14.14 -43.90 2.56
N GLN A 12 -13.45 -44.48 1.58
CA GLN A 12 -12.27 -43.88 0.95
C GLN A 12 -12.63 -42.70 0.05
N ASP A 13 -13.73 -42.79 -0.72
CA ASP A 13 -14.25 -41.68 -1.53
C ASP A 13 -14.69 -40.51 -0.64
N SER A 14 -15.33 -40.80 0.50
CA SER A 14 -15.71 -39.78 1.50
C SER A 14 -14.48 -39.11 2.13
N GLN A 15 -13.45 -39.88 2.47
CA GLN A 15 -12.18 -39.36 2.98
C GLN A 15 -11.46 -38.47 1.96
N ASN A 16 -11.43 -38.88 0.69
CA ASN A 16 -10.82 -38.11 -0.40
C ASN A 16 -11.56 -36.80 -0.65
N LEU A 17 -12.90 -36.79 -0.54
CA LEU A 17 -13.73 -35.59 -0.65
C LEU A 17 -13.44 -34.59 0.47
N ILE A 18 -13.34 -35.08 1.72
CA ILE A 18 -12.99 -34.26 2.88
C ILE A 18 -11.56 -33.69 2.74
N LEU A 19 -10.60 -34.52 2.31
CA LEU A 19 -9.23 -34.09 2.08
C LEU A 19 -9.15 -32.99 1.00
N SER A 20 -9.89 -33.16 -0.10
CA SER A 20 -9.94 -32.19 -1.19
C SER A 20 -10.56 -30.85 -0.77
N LEU A 21 -11.63 -30.89 0.03
CA LEU A 21 -12.26 -29.70 0.61
C LEU A 21 -11.31 -28.99 1.58
N PHE A 22 -10.57 -29.75 2.40
CA PHE A 22 -9.60 -29.19 3.32
C PHE A 22 -8.44 -28.49 2.59
N ILE A 23 -7.93 -29.10 1.51
CA ILE A 23 -6.91 -28.51 0.66
C ILE A 23 -7.44 -27.21 0.01
N LEU A 24 -8.66 -27.22 -0.52
CA LEU A 24 -9.29 -26.03 -1.09
C LEU A 24 -9.41 -24.90 -0.06
N PHE A 25 -9.82 -25.23 1.17
CA PHE A 25 -9.91 -24.27 2.27
C PHE A 25 -8.56 -23.63 2.60
N ILE A 26 -7.48 -24.43 2.65
CA ILE A 26 -6.11 -23.91 2.83
C ILE A 26 -5.74 -22.97 1.68
N PHE A 27 -6.06 -23.31 0.43
CA PHE A 27 -5.80 -22.44 -0.71
C PHE A 27 -6.52 -21.09 -0.61
N ILE A 28 -7.77 -21.08 -0.14
CA ILE A 28 -8.53 -19.84 0.10
C ILE A 28 -7.83 -18.99 1.16
N ILE A 29 -7.40 -19.58 2.27
CA ILE A 29 -6.66 -18.85 3.32
C ILE A 29 -5.36 -18.26 2.76
N ILE A 30 -4.58 -19.06 2.03
CA ILE A 30 -3.32 -18.60 1.39
C ILE A 30 -3.61 -17.45 0.44
N PHE A 31 -4.66 -17.55 -0.39
CA PHE A 31 -5.04 -16.49 -1.32
C PHE A 31 -5.40 -15.19 -0.61
N VAL A 32 -6.17 -15.28 0.48
CA VAL A 32 -6.52 -14.11 1.31
C VAL A 32 -5.28 -13.50 1.94
N LEU A 33 -4.36 -14.31 2.47
CA LEU A 33 -3.08 -13.84 3.02
C LEU A 33 -2.23 -13.15 1.95
N PHE A 34 -2.14 -13.72 0.75
CA PHE A 34 -1.44 -13.11 -0.38
C PHE A 34 -2.06 -11.76 -0.78
N TYR A 35 -3.38 -11.67 -0.82
CA TYR A 35 -4.09 -10.42 -1.10
C TYR A 35 -3.76 -9.34 -0.07
N PHE A 36 -3.80 -9.67 1.22
CA PHE A 36 -3.44 -8.72 2.28
C PHE A 36 -1.97 -8.31 2.20
N TYR A 37 -1.05 -9.26 1.97
CA TYR A 37 0.36 -8.98 1.81
C TYR A 37 0.65 -8.04 0.62
N TYR A 38 -0.01 -8.29 -0.50
CA TYR A 38 0.12 -7.44 -1.69
C TYR A 38 -0.40 -6.01 -1.43
N ARG A 39 -1.57 -5.87 -0.83
CA ARG A 39 -2.15 -4.56 -0.45
C ARG A 39 -1.26 -3.81 0.53
N TYR A 40 -0.66 -4.51 1.50
CA TYR A 40 0.28 -3.92 2.45
C TYR A 40 1.54 -3.40 1.75
N THR A 41 2.10 -4.18 0.82
CA THR A 41 3.31 -3.81 0.09
C THR A 41 3.08 -2.58 -0.78
N GLN A 42 1.98 -2.52 -1.54
CA GLN A 42 1.63 -1.33 -2.31
C GLN A 42 1.46 -0.08 -1.44
N MET A 43 0.80 -0.21 -0.28
CA MET A 43 0.61 0.91 0.64
C MET A 43 1.95 1.42 1.21
N ARG A 44 2.86 0.50 1.53
CA ARG A 44 4.21 0.83 1.99
C ARG A 44 4.99 1.57 0.91
N GLU A 45 4.95 1.12 -0.34
CA GLU A 45 5.62 1.78 -1.46
C GLU A 45 5.06 3.19 -1.70
N LYS A 46 3.74 3.35 -1.69
CA LYS A 46 3.10 4.67 -1.80
C LYS A 46 3.54 5.62 -0.68
N PHE A 47 3.62 5.12 0.56
CA PHE A 47 4.08 5.92 1.69
C PHE A 47 5.56 6.29 1.58
N GLU A 48 6.44 5.35 1.21
CA GLU A 48 7.87 5.62 1.06
C GLU A 48 8.12 6.64 -0.05
N LEU A 49 7.42 6.55 -1.20
CA LEU A 49 7.50 7.56 -2.27
C LEU A 49 7.02 8.94 -1.80
N PHE A 50 5.91 8.98 -1.07
CA PHE A 50 5.38 10.23 -0.50
C PHE A 50 6.32 10.83 0.54
N TYR A 51 6.87 10.01 1.43
CA TYR A 51 7.82 10.46 2.43
C TYR A 51 9.07 11.01 1.75
N PHE A 52 9.60 10.31 0.75
CA PHE A 52 10.76 10.77 -0.01
C PHE A 52 10.52 12.14 -0.66
N SER A 53 9.32 12.39 -1.22
CA SER A 53 9.04 13.68 -1.85
C SER A 53 8.93 14.87 -0.89
N ILE A 54 8.76 14.63 0.42
CA ILE A 54 8.62 15.68 1.44
C ILE A 54 9.69 15.63 2.53
N ALA A 55 10.55 14.61 2.56
CA ALA A 55 11.59 14.45 3.57
C ALA A 55 12.60 15.60 3.53
N ASP A 56 12.98 16.04 2.33
CA ASP A 56 13.92 17.15 2.12
C ASP A 56 13.37 18.51 2.59
N ARG A 57 12.07 18.57 2.91
CA ARG A 57 11.36 19.77 3.38
C ARG A 57 11.28 19.87 4.90
N GLY A 58 12.06 19.05 5.61
CA GLY A 58 12.09 19.02 7.07
C GLY A 58 10.87 18.36 7.71
N ILE A 59 10.11 17.57 6.93
CA ILE A 59 8.99 16.77 7.43
C ILE A 59 9.53 15.44 7.98
N SER A 60 9.31 15.18 9.26
CA SER A 60 9.67 13.91 9.88
C SER A 60 8.80 12.76 9.35
N LYS A 61 9.32 11.53 9.44
CA LYS A 61 8.56 10.31 9.07
C LYS A 61 7.24 10.19 9.83
N SER A 62 7.19 10.70 11.06
CA SER A 62 5.98 10.70 11.89
C SER A 62 4.92 11.67 11.37
N GLU A 63 5.33 12.88 10.97
CA GLU A 63 4.44 13.89 10.40
C GLU A 63 3.93 13.46 9.02
N ALA A 64 4.81 12.91 8.20
CA ALA A 64 4.44 12.32 6.91
C ALA A 64 3.39 11.21 7.09
N LYS A 65 3.53 10.35 8.10
CA LYS A 65 2.56 9.28 8.35
C LYS A 65 1.17 9.84 8.72
N LYS A 66 1.11 10.91 9.50
CA LYS A 66 -0.14 11.59 9.85
C LYS A 66 -0.80 12.21 8.61
N LEU A 67 -0.04 12.92 7.78
CA LEU A 67 -0.53 13.45 6.51
C LEU A 67 -0.99 12.33 5.56
N PHE A 68 -0.23 11.25 5.45
CA PHE A 68 -0.55 10.08 4.63
C PHE A 68 -1.87 9.41 5.05
N THR A 69 -2.24 9.51 6.33
CA THR A 69 -3.49 8.94 6.84
C THR A 69 -4.70 9.63 6.24
N TYR A 70 -4.64 10.95 6.00
CA TYR A 70 -5.69 11.68 5.29
C TYR A 70 -5.86 11.15 3.86
N PHE A 71 -4.76 11.05 3.11
CA PHE A 71 -4.77 10.54 1.74
C PHE A 71 -5.33 9.12 1.64
N LYS A 72 -4.91 8.25 2.54
CA LYS A 72 -5.41 6.87 2.61
C LYS A 72 -6.90 6.82 2.94
N LYS A 73 -7.39 7.70 3.82
CA LYS A 73 -8.80 7.72 4.25
C LYS A 73 -9.73 8.22 3.15
N HIS A 74 -9.28 9.20 2.37
CA HIS A 74 -10.07 9.84 1.32
C HIS A 74 -9.80 9.32 -0.09
N ASP A 75 -8.94 8.30 -0.22
CA ASP A 75 -8.49 7.72 -1.49
C ASP A 75 -7.93 8.77 -2.47
N ILE A 76 -7.21 9.75 -1.92
CA ILE A 76 -6.58 10.84 -2.68
C ILE A 76 -5.13 10.46 -2.96
N ASP A 77 -4.63 10.75 -4.17
CA ASP A 77 -3.21 10.58 -4.49
C ASP A 77 -2.36 11.49 -3.57
N PRO A 78 -1.43 10.94 -2.77
CA PRO A 78 -0.56 11.73 -1.90
C PRO A 78 0.22 12.84 -2.61
N LYS A 79 0.44 12.73 -3.92
CA LYS A 79 1.04 13.81 -4.74
C LYS A 79 0.20 15.08 -4.75
N MET A 80 -1.11 14.96 -4.59
CA MET A 80 -2.01 16.11 -4.58
C MET A 80 -1.75 17.05 -3.39
N LEU A 81 -1.09 16.59 -2.32
CA LEU A 81 -0.59 17.45 -1.25
C LEU A 81 0.25 18.60 -1.80
N LEU A 82 0.97 18.35 -2.88
CA LEU A 82 2.01 19.22 -3.43
C LEU A 82 1.49 20.01 -4.65
N GLU A 83 0.33 19.64 -5.17
CA GLU A 83 -0.28 20.24 -6.37
C GLU A 83 -1.50 21.12 -6.04
N SER A 84 -2.19 20.85 -4.94
CA SER A 84 -3.41 21.54 -4.53
C SER A 84 -3.31 22.06 -3.11
N GLU A 85 -3.37 23.38 -2.99
CA GLU A 85 -3.38 24.09 -1.70
C GLU A 85 -4.58 23.71 -0.84
N GLU A 86 -5.75 23.56 -1.44
CA GLU A 86 -6.95 23.12 -0.72
C GLU A 86 -6.78 21.71 -0.12
N ILE A 87 -6.19 20.78 -0.88
CA ILE A 87 -5.94 19.42 -0.40
C ILE A 87 -4.87 19.41 0.69
N MET A 88 -3.84 20.23 0.54
CA MET A 88 -2.81 20.41 1.55
C MET A 88 -3.38 20.92 2.87
N GLU A 89 -4.17 21.99 2.83
CA GLU A 89 -4.80 22.55 4.03
C GLU A 89 -5.72 21.53 4.71
N LYS A 90 -6.51 20.77 3.94
CA LYS A 90 -7.36 19.70 4.47
C LYS A 90 -6.54 18.61 5.14
N ALA A 91 -5.43 18.18 4.52
CA ALA A 91 -4.54 17.17 5.07
C ALA A 91 -3.83 17.64 6.35
N ILE A 92 -3.38 18.89 6.39
CA ILE A 92 -2.74 19.52 7.56
C ILE A 92 -3.74 19.65 8.71
N LYS A 93 -4.96 20.14 8.43
CA LYS A 93 -6.04 20.24 9.43
C LYS A 93 -6.41 18.88 9.98
N TYR A 94 -6.50 17.86 9.12
CA TYR A 94 -6.76 16.47 9.55
C TYR A 94 -5.66 15.92 10.45
N ALA A 95 -4.40 16.29 10.19
CA ALA A 95 -3.25 15.87 10.98
C ALA A 95 -3.04 16.69 12.26
N GLU A 96 -3.91 17.65 12.55
CA GLU A 96 -3.88 18.54 13.71
C GLU A 96 -2.56 19.32 13.83
N PHE A 97 -2.01 19.73 12.68
CA PHE A 97 -0.79 20.53 12.63
C PHE A 97 -1.10 22.03 12.48
N ASP A 98 -0.13 22.84 12.91
CA ASP A 98 -0.15 24.28 12.64
C ASP A 98 -0.05 24.52 11.13
N LEU A 99 -1.03 25.26 10.60
CA LEU A 99 -1.18 25.46 9.17
C LEU A 99 -0.13 26.40 8.60
N GLU A 100 0.27 27.43 9.33
CA GLU A 100 1.33 28.35 8.88
C GLU A 100 2.69 27.68 8.90
N GLU A 101 3.00 26.91 9.96
CA GLU A 101 4.25 26.19 10.08
C GLU A 101 4.40 25.14 8.97
N MET A 102 3.34 24.35 8.74
CA MET A 102 3.37 23.31 7.72
C MET A 102 3.36 23.86 6.30
N ARG A 103 2.69 24.98 6.04
CA ARG A 103 2.74 25.66 4.73
C ARG A 103 4.14 26.20 4.44
N LYS A 104 4.86 26.71 5.44
CA LYS A 104 6.26 27.12 5.30
C LYS A 104 7.20 25.94 5.05
N LYS A 105 7.05 24.84 5.80
CA LYS A 105 7.85 23.62 5.61
C LYS A 105 7.60 23.00 4.24
N LEU A 106 6.33 22.75 3.93
CA LEU A 106 5.96 22.09 2.68
C LEU A 106 6.28 22.99 1.49
N GLY A 107 5.88 24.26 1.47
CA GLY A 107 6.15 25.17 0.36
C GLY A 107 5.49 24.75 -0.97
N PHE A 108 4.83 25.69 -1.64
CA PHE A 108 4.31 25.50 -3.00
C PHE A 108 5.35 25.89 -4.03
N ASP A 109 6.30 24.99 -4.30
CA ASP A 109 7.18 25.12 -5.46
C ASP A 109 6.91 24.00 -6.46
N LYS A 110 5.91 24.27 -7.32
CA LYS A 110 5.43 23.35 -8.35
C LYS A 110 6.56 22.90 -9.31
N LYS A 111 7.61 23.70 -9.46
CA LYS A 111 8.72 23.44 -10.39
C LYS A 111 9.74 22.45 -9.80
N SER A 112 10.21 22.69 -8.58
CA SER A 112 11.16 21.75 -7.92
C SER A 112 10.53 20.39 -7.60
N LEU A 113 9.21 20.34 -7.42
CA LEU A 113 8.45 19.09 -7.23
C LEU A 113 8.44 18.18 -8.45
N ILE A 114 8.16 18.77 -9.62
CA ILE A 114 8.15 18.04 -10.88
C ILE A 114 9.58 17.56 -11.20
N GLU A 115 10.59 18.40 -10.99
CA GLU A 115 11.98 18.03 -11.21
C GLU A 115 12.44 16.88 -10.30
N ASN A 116 12.15 16.92 -9.00
CA ASN A 116 12.53 15.86 -8.08
C ASN A 116 11.77 14.55 -8.36
N TYR A 117 10.49 14.63 -8.72
CA TYR A 117 9.69 13.47 -9.09
C TYR A 117 10.23 12.79 -10.36
N LEU A 118 10.57 13.58 -11.39
CA LEU A 118 11.17 13.08 -12.63
C LEU A 118 12.56 12.47 -12.39
N LYS A 119 13.37 13.11 -11.55
CA LYS A 119 14.72 12.64 -11.22
C LYS A 119 14.68 11.28 -10.51
N HIS A 120 13.74 11.08 -9.59
CA HIS A 120 13.59 9.81 -8.88
C HIS A 120 13.02 8.69 -9.78
N GLN A 121 12.08 9.00 -10.67
CA GLN A 121 11.62 8.07 -11.71
C GLN A 121 12.78 7.59 -12.59
N GLU A 122 13.69 8.50 -12.93
CA GLU A 122 14.85 8.19 -13.77
C GLU A 122 15.92 7.37 -13.03
N GLU A 123 16.11 7.61 -11.73
CA GLU A 123 16.95 6.76 -10.86
C GLU A 123 16.41 5.33 -10.74
N LEU A 124 15.09 5.18 -10.56
CA LEU A 124 14.44 3.87 -10.53
C LEU A 124 14.58 3.14 -11.87
N ARG A 125 14.39 3.84 -12.98
CA ARG A 125 14.59 3.31 -14.33
C ARG A 125 16.04 2.85 -14.55
N LYS A 126 17.04 3.64 -14.13
CA LYS A 126 18.46 3.26 -14.21
C LYS A 126 18.79 2.05 -13.34
N LYS A 127 18.19 1.91 -12.17
CA LYS A 127 18.32 0.72 -11.32
C LYS A 127 17.74 -0.54 -11.97
N TRP A 128 16.62 -0.41 -12.68
CA TRP A 128 16.01 -1.54 -13.41
C TRP A 128 16.81 -1.95 -14.66
N ASN A 129 17.35 -1.00 -15.41
CA ASN A 129 18.16 -1.28 -16.61
C ASN A 129 19.59 -1.78 -16.31
N ARG A 130 19.99 -1.87 -15.04
CA ARG A 130 21.30 -2.43 -14.61
C ARG A 130 21.23 -3.89 -14.16
N LYS A 131 20.06 -4.52 -14.23
CA LYS A 131 19.87 -5.98 -14.09
C LYS A 131 19.63 -6.58 -15.47
#